data_AF-A0AA45KHJ3-F1
#
_entry.id   AF-A0AA45KHJ3-F1
#
_cell.length_a   1.000
_cell.length_b   1.000
_cell.length_c   1.000
_cell.angle_alpha   90.00
_cell.angle_beta   90.00
_cell.angle_gamma   90.00
#
_symmetry.space_group_name_H-M   'P 1'
#
loop_
_entity.id
_entity.type
_entity.pdbx_description
1 polymer ?
#
loop_
_entity_poly.entity_id
_entity_poly.type
_entity_poly.pdbx_seq_one_letter_code
_entity_poly.pdbx_strand_id
1 'polypeptide(L)'
;MVYARYGKTFHNLRIQHALSLSDFKDLGISKAALSNFENGKSMIGFDRLDFALQKMNTSLYDYSLIINDGQQDDYISLFTDIEHAYYANNTKVLQNIYENYVSQEEYQLIAYAAKGLYAQLCKEEISHLERYLKGIQYWGLYELSLLANIGHRLSPEFIEYLITTLFSNPTAYAKTLYYRVLLQRFLYKMVLAYCDRGQSLAAQMLLEKSEQLFMPGDILDRVKRSFAKSYYTHTFVDPQKGKKEMLELLRCLLKIGATEVHATLKREYTRKMAQKNRSEK
;
A
#
# COMPACT_ATOMS: atom_id res chain seq x y z
N MET A 1 21.14 12.60 -23.19
CA MET A 1 20.69 11.28 -23.67
C MET A 1 20.00 10.55 -22.53
N VAL A 2 18.81 9.99 -22.78
CA VAL A 2 17.98 9.29 -21.78
C VAL A 2 18.75 8.15 -21.08
N TYR A 3 19.72 7.52 -21.77
CA TYR A 3 20.50 6.38 -21.26
C TYR A 3 21.68 6.76 -20.36
N ALA A 4 22.12 8.02 -20.37
CA ALA A 4 23.36 8.42 -19.70
C ALA A 4 23.28 8.22 -18.18
N ARG A 5 22.09 8.40 -17.58
CA ARG A 5 21.87 8.18 -16.15
C ARG A 5 22.07 6.71 -15.75
N TYR A 6 21.52 5.76 -16.53
CA TYR A 6 21.64 4.33 -16.24
C TYR A 6 23.10 3.90 -16.29
N GLY A 7 23.79 4.19 -17.40
CA GLY A 7 25.21 3.88 -17.55
C GLY A 7 26.09 4.48 -16.46
N LYS A 8 25.89 5.76 -16.14
CA LYS A 8 26.66 6.46 -15.10
C LYS A 8 26.44 5.87 -13.72
N THR A 9 25.19 5.58 -13.35
CA THR A 9 24.90 4.95 -12.05
C THR A 9 25.52 3.56 -11.96
N PHE A 10 25.41 2.76 -13.03
CA PHE A 10 26.06 1.45 -13.08
C PHE A 10 27.59 1.57 -12.94
N HIS A 11 28.22 2.53 -13.63
CA HIS A 11 29.65 2.79 -13.51
C HIS A 11 30.06 3.08 -12.06
N ASN A 12 29.32 3.98 -11.39
CA ASN A 12 29.59 4.35 -10.01
C ASN A 12 29.50 3.13 -9.08
N LEU A 13 28.46 2.30 -9.23
CA LEU A 13 28.32 1.04 -8.49
C LEU A 13 29.48 0.08 -8.76
N ARG A 14 29.86 -0.10 -10.03
CA ARG A 14 30.97 -0.97 -10.40
C ARG A 14 32.28 -0.55 -9.74
N ILE A 15 32.58 0.75 -9.75
CA ILE A 15 33.78 1.31 -9.10
C ILE A 15 33.70 1.18 -7.58
N GLN A 16 32.54 1.44 -6.98
CA GLN A 16 32.31 1.25 -5.53
C GLN A 16 32.61 -0.18 -5.09
N HIS A 17 32.26 -1.17 -5.91
CA HIS A 17 32.52 -2.59 -5.66
C HIS A 17 33.90 -3.06 -6.17
N ALA A 18 34.78 -2.14 -6.58
CA ALA A 18 36.13 -2.40 -7.07
C ALA A 18 36.21 -3.39 -8.24
N LEU A 19 35.17 -3.45 -9.07
CA LEU A 19 35.12 -4.35 -10.23
C LEU A 19 35.66 -3.66 -11.48
N SER A 20 36.41 -4.41 -12.29
CA SER A 20 36.92 -3.98 -13.59
C SER A 20 35.89 -4.21 -14.70
N LEU A 21 36.10 -3.59 -15.87
CA LEU A 21 35.29 -3.88 -17.06
C LEU A 21 35.37 -5.36 -17.50
N SER A 22 36.43 -6.08 -17.12
CA SER A 22 36.63 -7.50 -17.44
C SER A 22 35.69 -8.42 -16.67
N ASP A 23 35.23 -7.97 -15.51
CA ASP A 23 34.66 -8.84 -14.48
C ASP A 23 33.24 -9.29 -14.82
N PHE A 24 32.69 -8.84 -15.95
CA PHE A 24 31.34 -9.15 -16.42
C PHE A 24 31.34 -10.03 -17.69
N LYS A 25 32.52 -10.51 -18.11
CA LYS A 25 32.68 -11.33 -19.33
C LYS A 25 31.93 -12.66 -19.23
N ASP A 26 31.92 -13.26 -18.04
CA ASP A 26 31.18 -14.48 -17.71
C ASP A 26 29.66 -14.31 -17.83
N LEU A 27 29.16 -13.08 -17.69
CA LEU A 27 27.75 -12.72 -17.92
C LEU A 27 27.43 -12.42 -19.40
N GLY A 28 28.38 -12.69 -20.31
CA GLY A 28 28.24 -12.40 -21.74
C GLY A 28 28.32 -10.91 -22.07
N ILE A 29 28.87 -10.08 -21.18
CA ILE A 29 29.08 -8.64 -21.41
C ILE A 29 30.54 -8.39 -21.76
N SER A 30 30.82 -7.93 -23.00
CA SER A 30 32.18 -7.59 -23.40
C SER A 30 32.64 -6.26 -22.78
N LYS A 31 33.96 -6.07 -22.61
CA LYS A 31 34.53 -4.81 -22.10
C LYS A 31 34.05 -3.59 -22.89
N ALA A 32 33.98 -3.72 -24.22
CA ALA A 32 33.51 -2.66 -25.10
C ALA A 32 32.02 -2.38 -24.92
N ALA A 33 31.18 -3.42 -24.81
CA ALA A 33 29.76 -3.27 -24.56
C ALA A 33 29.48 -2.60 -23.21
N LEU A 34 30.18 -3.02 -22.16
CA LEU A 34 30.04 -2.43 -20.83
C LEU A 34 30.51 -0.97 -20.80
N SER A 35 31.65 -0.67 -21.41
CA SER A 35 32.15 0.70 -21.54
C SER A 35 31.16 1.59 -22.32
N ASN A 36 30.61 1.09 -23.43
CA ASN A 36 29.59 1.82 -24.19
C ASN A 36 28.33 2.07 -23.36
N PHE A 37 27.89 1.09 -22.56
CA PHE A 37 26.77 1.28 -21.65
C PHE A 37 27.03 2.32 -20.58
N GLU A 38 28.16 2.23 -19.88
CA GLU A 38 28.54 3.17 -18.83
C GLU A 38 28.67 4.62 -19.34
N ASN A 39 29.09 4.77 -20.59
CA ASN A 39 29.18 6.07 -21.26
C ASN A 39 27.87 6.50 -21.94
N GLY A 40 26.77 5.77 -21.75
CA GLY A 40 25.45 6.09 -22.31
C GLY A 40 25.32 5.93 -23.83
N LYS A 41 26.25 5.22 -24.47
CA LYS A 41 26.31 5.00 -25.93
C LYS A 41 25.44 3.84 -26.41
N SER A 42 25.14 2.87 -25.55
CA SER A 42 24.28 1.72 -25.85
C SER A 42 23.60 1.19 -24.59
N MET A 43 22.50 0.45 -24.72
CA MET A 43 21.94 -0.32 -23.61
C MET A 43 22.51 -1.73 -23.58
N ILE A 44 22.51 -2.36 -22.41
CA ILE A 44 22.69 -3.81 -22.27
C ILE A 44 21.31 -4.49 -22.14
N GLY A 45 21.25 -5.78 -22.49
CA GLY A 45 20.04 -6.59 -22.29
C GLY A 45 19.62 -6.61 -20.82
N PHE A 46 18.31 -6.63 -20.58
CA PHE A 46 17.75 -6.57 -19.22
C PHE A 46 18.20 -7.75 -18.34
N ASP A 47 18.23 -8.95 -18.91
CA ASP A 47 18.76 -10.17 -18.29
C ASP A 47 20.21 -9.97 -17.82
N ARG A 48 21.05 -9.40 -18.69
CA ARG A 48 22.46 -9.13 -18.38
C ARG A 48 22.63 -8.04 -17.35
N LEU A 49 21.80 -7.01 -17.39
CA LEU A 49 21.77 -5.96 -16.37
C LEU A 49 21.43 -6.54 -14.99
N ASP A 50 20.39 -7.35 -14.89
CA ASP A 50 19.98 -7.99 -13.63
C ASP A 50 21.11 -8.83 -13.04
N PHE A 51 21.72 -9.74 -13.82
CA PHE A 51 22.88 -10.51 -13.35
C PHE A 51 24.08 -9.64 -12.97
N ALA A 52 24.35 -8.58 -13.72
CA ALA A 52 25.45 -7.68 -13.44
C ALA A 52 25.24 -6.88 -12.14
N LEU A 53 24.01 -6.44 -11.86
CA LEU A 53 23.64 -5.80 -10.60
C LEU A 53 23.78 -6.77 -9.42
N GLN A 54 23.33 -8.02 -9.57
CA GLN A 54 23.51 -9.07 -8.56
C GLN A 54 25.00 -9.33 -8.27
N LYS A 55 25.86 -9.32 -9.29
CA LYS A 55 27.32 -9.43 -9.12
C LYS A 55 27.91 -8.27 -8.31
N MET A 56 27.25 -7.11 -8.31
CA MET A 56 27.58 -5.94 -7.49
C MET A 56 26.81 -5.91 -6.16
N ASN A 57 26.16 -7.00 -5.75
CA ASN A 57 25.29 -7.04 -4.56
C ASN A 57 24.23 -5.93 -4.54
N THR A 58 23.76 -5.51 -5.71
CA THR A 58 22.76 -4.45 -5.87
C THR A 58 21.48 -5.07 -6.44
N SER A 59 20.34 -4.81 -5.83
CA SER A 59 19.06 -5.25 -6.39
C SER A 59 18.60 -4.32 -7.52
N LEU A 60 17.73 -4.80 -8.41
CA LEU A 60 17.07 -3.93 -9.41
C LEU A 60 16.31 -2.77 -8.76
N TYR A 61 15.74 -2.98 -7.57
CA TYR A 61 15.03 -1.95 -6.82
C TYR A 61 15.98 -0.86 -6.33
N ASP A 62 17.10 -1.22 -5.70
CA ASP A 62 18.09 -0.25 -5.21
C ASP A 62 18.69 0.54 -6.39
N TYR A 63 18.97 -0.14 -7.50
CA TYR A 63 19.47 0.50 -8.70
C TYR A 63 18.48 1.55 -9.26
N SER A 64 17.18 1.21 -9.31
CA SER A 64 16.13 2.14 -9.72
C SER A 64 16.08 3.38 -8.81
N LEU A 65 16.15 3.17 -7.49
CA LEU A 65 16.18 4.27 -6.50
C LEU A 65 17.37 5.20 -6.75
N ILE A 66 18.56 4.66 -7.00
CA ILE A 66 19.76 5.48 -7.23
C ILE A 66 19.67 6.25 -8.55
N ILE A 67 19.12 5.65 -9.62
CA ILE A 67 18.95 6.33 -10.91
C ILE A 67 18.02 7.53 -10.81
N ASN A 68 16.99 7.43 -9.96
CA ASN A 68 15.98 8.46 -9.81
C ASN A 68 16.27 9.42 -8.64
N ASP A 69 17.51 9.48 -8.12
CA ASP A 69 17.88 10.31 -6.96
C ASP A 69 16.95 10.10 -5.75
N GLY A 70 16.49 8.86 -5.54
CA GLY A 70 15.54 8.48 -4.51
C GLY A 70 14.08 8.84 -4.81
N GLN A 71 13.78 9.47 -5.95
CA GLN A 71 12.42 9.75 -6.39
C GLN A 71 11.73 8.46 -6.86
N GLN A 72 10.48 8.30 -6.43
CA GLN A 72 9.63 7.19 -6.86
C GLN A 72 8.92 7.53 -8.17
N ASP A 73 8.32 6.53 -8.82
CA ASP A 73 7.44 6.77 -9.97
C ASP A 73 6.29 7.73 -9.59
N ASP A 74 5.88 8.58 -10.52
CA ASP A 74 4.92 9.68 -10.29
C ASP A 74 3.62 9.23 -9.59
N TYR A 75 3.12 8.04 -9.92
CA TYR A 75 1.91 7.49 -9.28
C TYR A 75 2.16 7.03 -7.83
N ILE A 76 3.36 6.53 -7.52
CA ILE A 76 3.69 6.08 -6.16
C ILE A 76 3.79 7.30 -5.25
N SER A 77 4.41 8.39 -5.74
CA SER A 77 4.43 9.65 -4.98
C SER A 77 3.03 10.17 -4.65
N LEU A 78 2.06 10.06 -5.57
CA LEU A 78 0.68 10.45 -5.29
C LEU A 78 0.03 9.60 -4.18
N PHE A 79 0.25 8.30 -4.16
CA PHE A 79 -0.23 7.45 -3.06
C PHE A 79 0.45 7.79 -1.73
N THR A 80 1.74 8.12 -1.75
CA THR A 80 2.47 8.60 -0.57
C THR A 80 1.89 9.91 -0.06
N ASP A 81 1.59 10.87 -0.93
CA ASP A 81 0.95 12.14 -0.55
C ASP A 81 -0.45 11.92 0.04
N ILE A 82 -1.24 11.01 -0.56
CA ILE A 82 -2.54 10.60 -0.01
C ILE A 82 -2.38 10.02 1.40
N GLU A 83 -1.37 9.16 1.62
CA GLU A 83 -1.12 8.56 2.92
C GLU A 83 -0.69 9.60 3.97
N HIS A 84 0.23 10.49 3.64
CA HIS A 84 0.63 11.59 4.50
C HIS A 84 -0.55 12.50 4.86
N ALA A 85 -1.35 12.90 3.86
CA ALA A 85 -2.53 13.72 4.09
C ALA A 85 -3.56 13.02 4.97
N TYR A 86 -3.75 11.71 4.82
CA TYR A 86 -4.63 10.91 5.66
C TYR A 86 -4.23 10.92 7.13
N TYR A 87 -2.96 10.63 7.45
CA TYR A 87 -2.49 10.62 8.83
C TYR A 87 -2.46 12.02 9.45
N ALA A 88 -2.08 13.04 8.67
CA ALA A 88 -2.11 14.44 9.05
C ALA A 88 -3.53 15.03 9.16
N ASN A 89 -4.57 14.27 8.78
CA ASN A 89 -5.96 14.74 8.71
C ASN A 89 -6.14 15.97 7.81
N ASN A 90 -5.34 16.07 6.75
CA ASN A 90 -5.34 17.21 5.84
C ASN A 90 -6.28 16.95 4.66
N THR A 91 -7.57 17.18 4.88
CA THR A 91 -8.60 16.96 3.84
C THR A 91 -8.45 17.88 2.65
N LYS A 92 -7.86 19.08 2.82
CA LYS A 92 -7.59 20.01 1.72
C LYS A 92 -6.61 19.44 0.71
N VAL A 93 -5.53 18.79 1.18
CA VAL A 93 -4.58 18.13 0.28
C VAL A 93 -5.26 16.99 -0.48
N LEU A 94 -6.10 16.19 0.18
CA LEU A 94 -6.85 15.11 -0.49
C LEU A 94 -7.83 15.66 -1.55
N GLN A 95 -8.49 16.80 -1.27
CA GLN A 95 -9.36 17.49 -2.22
C GLN A 95 -8.58 18.00 -3.43
N ASN A 96 -7.43 18.66 -3.20
CA ASN A 96 -6.57 19.15 -4.27
C ASN A 96 -6.07 18.00 -5.17
N ILE A 97 -5.69 16.86 -4.59
CA ILE A 97 -5.30 15.67 -5.36
C ILE A 97 -6.47 15.18 -6.21
N TYR A 98 -7.69 15.11 -5.66
CA TYR A 98 -8.84 14.73 -6.47
C TYR A 98 -9.07 15.70 -7.63
N GLU A 99 -9.15 17.00 -7.36
CA GLU A 99 -9.47 18.04 -8.35
C GLU A 99 -8.42 18.12 -9.47
N ASN A 100 -7.14 18.00 -9.14
CA ASN A 100 -6.05 18.09 -10.11
C ASN A 100 -5.97 16.87 -11.04
N TYR A 101 -6.34 15.69 -10.55
CA TYR A 101 -6.07 14.42 -11.24
C TYR A 101 -7.32 13.68 -11.73
N VAL A 102 -8.53 14.06 -11.31
CA VAL A 102 -9.77 13.36 -11.72
C VAL A 102 -10.03 13.42 -13.22
N SER A 103 -9.61 14.48 -13.91
CA SER A 103 -9.76 14.61 -15.37
C SER A 103 -8.61 13.98 -16.16
N GLN A 104 -7.59 13.43 -15.49
CA GLN A 104 -6.43 12.80 -16.11
C GLN A 104 -6.61 11.29 -16.11
N GLU A 105 -6.79 10.68 -17.29
CA GLU A 105 -7.11 9.25 -17.42
C GLU A 105 -6.14 8.34 -16.66
N GLU A 106 -4.84 8.65 -16.70
CA GLU A 106 -3.78 7.89 -16.01
C GLU A 106 -3.89 7.92 -14.48
N TYR A 107 -4.35 9.03 -13.90
CA TYR A 107 -4.38 9.25 -12.45
C TYR A 107 -5.79 9.26 -11.85
N GLN A 108 -6.82 9.07 -12.67
CA GLN A 108 -8.21 9.21 -12.24
C GLN A 108 -8.58 8.24 -11.10
N LEU A 109 -8.09 7.00 -11.13
CA LEU A 109 -8.38 6.05 -10.04
C LEU A 109 -7.67 6.44 -8.74
N ILE A 110 -6.49 7.06 -8.82
CA ILE A 110 -5.76 7.62 -7.67
C ILE A 110 -6.54 8.80 -7.09
N ALA A 111 -7.11 9.66 -7.96
CA ALA A 111 -7.99 10.73 -7.53
C ALA A 111 -9.21 10.19 -6.76
N TYR A 112 -9.84 9.11 -7.23
CA TYR A 112 -10.91 8.43 -6.49
C TYR A 112 -10.42 7.87 -5.15
N ALA A 113 -9.19 7.34 -5.10
CA ALA A 113 -8.59 6.90 -3.85
C ALA A 113 -8.45 8.03 -2.82
N ALA A 114 -8.05 9.23 -3.26
CA ALA A 114 -8.00 10.42 -2.41
C ALA A 114 -9.39 10.84 -1.94
N LYS A 115 -10.36 10.94 -2.86
CA LYS A 115 -11.75 11.31 -2.56
C LYS A 115 -12.40 10.39 -1.54
N GLY A 116 -12.23 9.07 -1.69
CA GLY A 116 -12.85 8.09 -0.81
C GLY A 116 -12.37 8.14 0.65
N LEU A 117 -11.31 8.90 0.95
CA LEU A 117 -10.83 9.13 2.32
C LEU A 117 -11.54 10.29 3.03
N TYR A 118 -12.16 11.24 2.30
CA TYR A 118 -12.88 12.38 2.90
C TYR A 118 -14.36 12.48 2.49
N ALA A 119 -14.77 11.81 1.42
CA ALA A 119 -16.13 11.83 0.88
C ALA A 119 -16.58 10.46 0.38
N GLN A 120 -17.87 10.32 0.07
CA GLN A 120 -18.40 9.15 -0.64
C GLN A 120 -18.10 9.29 -2.14
N LEU A 121 -17.84 8.15 -2.80
CA LEU A 121 -17.78 8.06 -4.25
C LEU A 121 -19.19 7.89 -4.82
N CYS A 122 -19.43 8.43 -6.03
CA CYS A 122 -20.68 8.18 -6.75
C CYS A 122 -20.67 6.80 -7.42
N LYS A 123 -21.82 6.38 -7.95
CA LYS A 123 -21.99 5.03 -8.53
C LYS A 123 -21.10 4.84 -9.74
N GLU A 124 -20.88 5.89 -10.52
CA GLU A 124 -20.06 5.89 -11.73
C GLU A 124 -18.57 5.73 -11.37
N GLU A 125 -18.10 6.43 -10.34
CA GLU A 125 -16.73 6.32 -9.82
C GLU A 125 -16.46 4.90 -9.29
N ILE A 126 -17.39 4.33 -8.51
CA ILE A 126 -17.29 2.95 -8.02
C ILE A 126 -17.30 1.97 -9.18
N SER A 127 -18.22 2.13 -10.14
CA SER A 127 -18.32 1.25 -11.30
C SER A 127 -17.05 1.29 -12.18
N HIS A 128 -16.38 2.44 -12.27
CA HIS A 128 -15.10 2.55 -12.96
C HIS A 128 -14.00 1.77 -12.23
N LEU A 129 -13.87 1.96 -10.91
CA LEU A 129 -12.91 1.22 -10.08
C LEU A 129 -13.11 -0.30 -10.19
N GLU A 130 -14.34 -0.78 -10.07
CA GLU A 130 -14.65 -2.22 -10.15
C GLU A 130 -14.34 -2.79 -11.53
N ARG A 131 -14.67 -2.06 -12.60
CA ARG A 131 -14.36 -2.49 -13.97
C ARG A 131 -12.87 -2.70 -14.17
N TYR A 132 -12.04 -1.77 -13.66
CA TYR A 132 -10.59 -1.89 -13.70
C TYR A 132 -10.10 -3.10 -12.89
N LEU A 133 -10.57 -3.26 -11.65
CA LEU A 133 -10.10 -4.31 -10.74
C LEU A 133 -10.57 -5.73 -11.13
N LYS A 134 -11.67 -5.90 -11.88
CA LYS A 134 -12.28 -7.20 -12.22
C LYS A 134 -11.39 -8.13 -13.07
N GLY A 135 -10.35 -7.61 -13.71
CA GLY A 135 -9.46 -8.37 -14.60
C GLY A 135 -8.04 -8.57 -14.09
N ILE A 136 -7.72 -8.09 -12.89
CA ILE A 136 -6.34 -8.06 -12.39
C ILE A 136 -5.88 -9.46 -11.99
N GLN A 137 -4.89 -9.97 -12.72
CA GLN A 137 -4.25 -11.27 -12.45
C GLN A 137 -3.09 -11.15 -11.45
N TYR A 138 -2.30 -10.08 -11.57
CA TYR A 138 -1.14 -9.81 -10.75
C TYR A 138 -1.35 -8.49 -10.01
N TRP A 139 -1.44 -8.55 -8.68
CA TRP A 139 -1.68 -7.38 -7.86
C TRP A 139 -0.35 -6.72 -7.50
N GLY A 140 -0.15 -5.49 -7.98
CA GLY A 140 1.03 -4.68 -7.68
C GLY A 140 0.78 -3.66 -6.58
N LEU A 141 1.76 -2.76 -6.40
CA LEU A 141 1.62 -1.62 -5.49
C LEU A 141 0.43 -0.75 -5.85
N TYR A 142 0.16 -0.55 -7.16
CA TYR A 142 -0.92 0.30 -7.63
C TYR A 142 -2.28 -0.21 -7.17
N GLU A 143 -2.64 -1.45 -7.51
CA GLU A 143 -3.96 -2.02 -7.20
C GLU A 143 -4.15 -2.21 -5.69
N LEU A 144 -3.09 -2.64 -4.98
CA LEU A 144 -3.13 -2.76 -3.52
C LEU A 144 -3.28 -1.39 -2.83
N SER A 145 -2.70 -0.33 -3.39
CA SER A 145 -2.87 1.03 -2.87
C SER A 145 -4.28 1.56 -3.08
N LEU A 146 -4.91 1.26 -4.22
CA LEU A 146 -6.33 1.53 -4.42
C LEU A 146 -7.17 0.82 -3.35
N LEU A 147 -7.00 -0.49 -3.15
CA LEU A 147 -7.76 -1.24 -2.14
C LEU A 147 -7.54 -0.71 -0.72
N ALA A 148 -6.29 -0.44 -0.34
CA ALA A 148 -5.94 0.07 0.98
C ALA A 148 -6.64 1.40 1.30
N ASN A 149 -6.89 2.22 0.28
CA ASN A 149 -7.55 3.52 0.44
C ASN A 149 -9.08 3.39 0.35
N ILE A 150 -9.61 2.71 -0.66
CA ILE A 150 -11.04 2.76 -1.01
C ILE A 150 -11.76 1.42 -1.14
N GLY A 151 -11.09 0.27 -0.95
CA GLY A 151 -11.69 -1.04 -1.21
C GLY A 151 -12.97 -1.33 -0.42
N HIS A 152 -13.07 -0.82 0.82
CA HIS A 152 -14.26 -0.97 1.67
C HIS A 152 -15.53 -0.23 1.17
N ARG A 153 -15.40 0.60 0.13
CA ARG A 153 -16.49 1.36 -0.49
C ARG A 153 -17.07 0.68 -1.74
N LEU A 154 -16.42 -0.38 -2.22
CA LEU A 154 -16.89 -1.15 -3.37
C LEU A 154 -18.20 -1.88 -3.04
N SER A 155 -18.90 -2.33 -4.08
CA SER A 155 -20.14 -3.08 -3.94
C SER A 155 -19.93 -4.37 -3.13
N PRO A 156 -20.93 -4.81 -2.34
CA PRO A 156 -20.83 -6.05 -1.59
C PRO A 156 -20.44 -7.26 -2.44
N GLU A 157 -21.02 -7.38 -3.64
CA GLU A 157 -20.75 -8.46 -4.59
C GLU A 157 -19.30 -8.44 -5.07
N PHE A 158 -18.77 -7.24 -5.37
CA PHE A 158 -17.39 -7.11 -5.81
C PHE A 158 -16.38 -7.36 -4.69
N ILE A 159 -16.71 -6.96 -3.45
CA ILE A 159 -15.89 -7.25 -2.27
C ILE A 159 -15.74 -8.76 -2.07
N GLU A 160 -16.82 -9.53 -2.22
CA GLU A 160 -16.76 -11.00 -2.09
C GLU A 160 -15.86 -11.63 -3.15
N TYR A 161 -15.98 -11.16 -4.40
CA TYR A 161 -15.08 -11.52 -5.49
C TYR A 161 -13.62 -11.22 -5.12
N LEU A 162 -13.32 -9.99 -4.66
CA LEU A 162 -11.96 -9.58 -4.28
C LEU A 162 -11.38 -10.43 -3.14
N ILE A 163 -12.15 -10.68 -2.08
CA ILE A 163 -11.68 -11.49 -0.95
C ILE A 163 -11.39 -12.92 -1.42
N THR A 164 -12.22 -13.48 -2.30
CA THR A 164 -11.96 -14.81 -2.86
C THR A 164 -10.64 -14.78 -3.64
N THR A 165 -10.51 -13.88 -4.63
CA THR A 165 -9.34 -13.80 -5.50
C THR A 165 -8.04 -13.54 -4.74
N LEU A 166 -8.01 -12.58 -3.81
CA LEU A 166 -6.80 -12.22 -3.06
C LEU A 166 -6.30 -13.37 -2.17
N PHE A 167 -7.21 -14.17 -1.62
CA PHE A 167 -6.88 -15.25 -0.69
C PHE A 167 -6.84 -16.65 -1.34
N SER A 168 -7.19 -16.79 -2.62
CA SER A 168 -6.97 -18.04 -3.38
C SER A 168 -5.51 -18.26 -3.73
N ASN A 169 -4.68 -17.21 -3.78
CA ASN A 169 -3.24 -17.32 -4.04
C ASN A 169 -2.40 -16.43 -3.10
N PRO A 170 -2.47 -16.67 -1.78
CA PRO A 170 -2.01 -15.72 -0.75
C PRO A 170 -0.47 -15.61 -0.65
N THR A 171 0.29 -16.51 -1.27
CA THR A 171 1.71 -16.76 -0.98
C THR A 171 2.70 -15.81 -1.66
N ALA A 172 2.28 -15.03 -2.66
CA ALA A 172 3.17 -14.06 -3.32
C ALA A 172 3.25 -12.73 -2.54
N TYR A 173 2.10 -12.16 -2.17
CA TYR A 173 2.03 -10.79 -1.63
C TYR A 173 2.39 -10.72 -0.15
N ALA A 174 2.12 -11.78 0.62
CA ALA A 174 2.41 -11.82 2.05
C ALA A 174 3.91 -11.74 2.36
N LYS A 175 4.78 -12.08 1.41
CA LYS A 175 6.23 -12.06 1.61
C LYS A 175 6.83 -10.66 1.54
N THR A 176 6.18 -9.75 0.80
CA THR A 176 6.66 -8.38 0.62
C THR A 176 6.04 -7.46 1.66
N LEU A 177 6.87 -6.80 2.47
CA LEU A 177 6.42 -5.93 3.58
C LEU A 177 5.39 -4.88 3.12
N TYR A 178 5.72 -4.09 2.10
CA TYR A 178 4.82 -3.04 1.61
C TYR A 178 3.47 -3.58 1.14
N TYR A 179 3.45 -4.75 0.50
CA TYR A 179 2.22 -5.35 0.00
C TYR A 179 1.36 -5.85 1.16
N ARG A 180 1.99 -6.45 2.18
CA ARG A 180 1.29 -6.79 3.43
C ARG A 180 0.67 -5.58 4.11
N VAL A 181 1.41 -4.47 4.23
CA VAL A 181 0.90 -3.26 4.88
C VAL A 181 -0.37 -2.75 4.17
N LEU A 182 -0.35 -2.70 2.84
CA LEU A 182 -1.51 -2.28 2.04
C LEU A 182 -2.69 -3.24 2.19
N LEU A 183 -2.43 -4.55 2.12
CA LEU A 183 -3.45 -5.58 2.30
C LEU A 183 -4.06 -5.53 3.72
N GLN A 184 -3.24 -5.41 4.76
CA GLN A 184 -3.71 -5.27 6.14
C GLN A 184 -4.53 -4.01 6.35
N ARG A 185 -4.16 -2.88 5.73
CA ARG A 185 -4.94 -1.64 5.76
C ARG A 185 -6.31 -1.81 5.11
N PHE A 186 -6.40 -2.53 3.99
CA PHE A 186 -7.67 -2.90 3.35
C PHE A 186 -8.52 -3.78 4.28
N LEU A 187 -7.97 -4.88 4.82
CA LEU A 187 -8.68 -5.80 5.71
C LEU A 187 -9.20 -5.11 6.97
N TYR A 188 -8.39 -4.25 7.59
CA TYR A 188 -8.78 -3.44 8.73
C TYR A 188 -10.03 -2.60 8.44
N LYS A 189 -10.03 -1.83 7.33
CA LYS A 189 -11.17 -1.00 6.94
C LYS A 189 -12.41 -1.84 6.60
N MET A 190 -12.21 -3.01 6.00
CA MET A 190 -13.28 -3.97 5.70
C MET A 190 -13.94 -4.50 6.97
N VAL A 191 -13.16 -4.93 7.97
CA VAL A 191 -13.69 -5.38 9.26
C VAL A 191 -14.54 -4.28 9.91
N LEU A 192 -14.04 -3.04 9.92
CA LEU A 192 -14.80 -1.91 10.44
C LEU A 192 -16.11 -1.67 9.68
N ALA A 193 -16.11 -1.80 8.35
CA ALA A 193 -17.29 -1.63 7.51
C ALA A 193 -18.32 -2.76 7.73
N TYR A 194 -17.88 -4.01 7.87
CA TYR A 194 -18.75 -5.14 8.18
C TYR A 194 -19.36 -5.02 9.58
N CYS A 195 -18.62 -4.52 10.56
CA CYS A 195 -19.16 -4.22 11.88
C CYS A 195 -20.29 -3.17 11.81
N ASP A 196 -20.12 -2.10 11.04
CA ASP A 196 -21.16 -1.08 10.85
C ASP A 196 -22.42 -1.64 10.18
N ARG A 197 -22.25 -2.62 9.28
CA ARG A 197 -23.35 -3.29 8.55
C ARG A 197 -23.97 -4.47 9.30
N GLY A 198 -23.50 -4.78 10.51
CA GLY A 198 -23.98 -5.94 11.28
C GLY A 198 -23.53 -7.31 10.77
N GLN A 199 -22.54 -7.36 9.86
CA GLN A 199 -22.07 -8.59 9.21
C GLN A 199 -20.98 -9.30 10.04
N SER A 200 -21.39 -9.87 11.17
CA SER A 200 -20.46 -10.46 12.17
C SER A 200 -19.57 -11.56 11.60
N LEU A 201 -20.14 -12.57 10.92
CA LEU A 201 -19.38 -13.70 10.37
C LEU A 201 -18.31 -13.25 9.36
N ALA A 202 -18.65 -12.31 8.48
CA ALA A 202 -17.72 -11.78 7.49
C ALA A 202 -16.58 -10.97 8.15
N ALA A 203 -16.89 -10.18 9.18
CA ALA A 203 -15.89 -9.46 9.97
C ALA A 203 -14.93 -10.42 10.69
N GLN A 204 -15.45 -11.49 11.31
CA GLN A 204 -14.65 -12.51 11.98
C GLN A 204 -13.74 -13.24 11.00
N MET A 205 -14.26 -13.69 9.86
CA MET A 205 -13.47 -14.34 8.81
C MET A 205 -12.29 -13.47 8.36
N LEU A 206 -12.50 -12.16 8.17
CA LEU A 206 -11.42 -11.24 7.79
C LEU A 206 -10.39 -11.02 8.91
N LEU A 207 -10.81 -11.01 10.18
CA LEU A 207 -9.88 -10.97 11.31
C LEU A 207 -8.98 -12.20 11.34
N GLU A 208 -9.52 -13.39 11.07
CA GLU A 208 -8.77 -14.65 11.01
C GLU A 208 -7.77 -14.65 9.84
N LYS A 209 -8.23 -14.28 8.64
CA LYS A 209 -7.36 -14.11 7.46
C LYS A 209 -6.24 -13.10 7.70
N SER A 210 -6.54 -11.96 8.34
CA SER A 210 -5.56 -10.93 8.70
C SER A 210 -4.49 -11.45 9.68
N GLU A 211 -4.85 -12.32 10.63
CA GLU A 211 -3.88 -12.90 11.58
C GLU A 211 -2.85 -13.80 10.88
N GLN A 212 -3.28 -14.58 9.89
CA GLN A 212 -2.44 -15.52 9.16
C GLN A 212 -1.36 -14.84 8.30
N LEU A 213 -1.50 -13.55 8.02
CA LEU A 213 -0.59 -12.79 7.17
C LEU A 213 0.60 -12.18 7.93
N PHE A 214 0.52 -12.07 9.27
CA PHE A 214 1.53 -11.29 10.01
C PHE A 214 2.90 -11.93 10.04
N MET A 215 3.91 -11.08 9.90
CA MET A 215 5.29 -11.33 10.31
C MET A 215 5.59 -10.65 11.65
N PRO A 216 6.69 -11.03 12.34
CA PRO A 216 7.04 -10.45 13.65
C PRO A 216 7.15 -8.91 13.66
N GLY A 217 7.59 -8.31 12.54
CA GLY A 217 7.80 -6.85 12.42
C GLY A 217 6.55 -6.00 12.14
N ASP A 218 5.37 -6.59 11.97
CA ASP A 218 4.16 -5.90 11.48
C ASP A 218 3.42 -5.12 12.59
N ILE A 219 4.14 -4.27 13.31
CA ILE A 219 3.66 -3.62 14.54
C ILE A 219 2.44 -2.72 14.26
N LEU A 220 2.52 -1.84 13.25
CA LEU A 220 1.44 -0.91 12.92
C LEU A 220 0.17 -1.64 12.46
N ASP A 221 0.33 -2.72 11.69
CA ASP A 221 -0.81 -3.51 11.21
C ASP A 221 -1.47 -4.29 12.35
N ARG A 222 -0.68 -4.78 13.32
CA ARG A 222 -1.20 -5.38 14.56
C ARG A 222 -1.96 -4.37 15.42
N VAL A 223 -1.51 -3.11 15.47
CA VAL A 223 -2.24 -2.03 16.15
C VAL A 223 -3.59 -1.79 15.47
N LYS A 224 -3.61 -1.61 14.15
CA LYS A 224 -4.86 -1.41 13.38
C LYS A 224 -5.81 -2.59 13.53
N ARG A 225 -5.30 -3.82 13.41
CA ARG A 225 -6.12 -5.02 13.59
C ARG A 225 -6.65 -5.13 15.02
N SER A 226 -5.83 -4.86 16.03
CA SER A 226 -6.28 -4.85 17.44
C SER A 226 -7.43 -3.88 17.64
N PHE A 227 -7.33 -2.66 17.07
CA PHE A 227 -8.43 -1.70 17.10
C PHE A 227 -9.70 -2.27 16.44
N ALA A 228 -9.60 -2.83 15.24
CA ALA A 228 -10.76 -3.42 14.55
C ALA A 228 -11.35 -4.62 15.30
N LYS A 229 -10.52 -5.47 15.91
CA LYS A 229 -10.96 -6.58 16.75
C LYS A 229 -11.71 -6.08 17.98
N SER A 230 -11.21 -5.06 18.67
CA SER A 230 -11.90 -4.47 19.82
C SER A 230 -13.20 -3.77 19.41
N TYR A 231 -13.29 -3.19 18.21
CA TYR A 231 -14.55 -2.69 17.66
C TYR A 231 -15.54 -3.82 17.32
N TYR A 232 -15.06 -4.94 16.78
CA TYR A 232 -15.86 -6.15 16.59
C TYR A 232 -16.39 -6.67 17.93
N THR A 233 -15.54 -6.79 18.95
CA THR A 233 -15.93 -7.19 20.31
C THR A 233 -16.97 -6.25 20.87
N HIS A 234 -16.77 -4.94 20.75
CA HIS A 234 -17.77 -3.95 21.17
C HIS A 234 -19.12 -4.16 20.48
N THR A 235 -19.10 -4.48 19.18
CA THR A 235 -20.30 -4.50 18.34
C THR A 235 -21.11 -5.80 18.50
N PHE A 236 -20.45 -6.94 18.69
CA PHE A 236 -21.10 -8.25 18.59
C PHE A 236 -20.91 -9.16 19.80
N VAL A 237 -20.02 -8.84 20.73
CA VAL A 237 -19.63 -9.75 21.82
C VAL A 237 -19.87 -9.13 23.20
N ASP A 238 -19.17 -8.03 23.50
CA ASP A 238 -19.23 -7.33 24.77
C ASP A 238 -18.89 -5.83 24.54
N PRO A 239 -19.91 -4.95 24.56
CA PRO A 239 -19.74 -3.52 24.38
C PRO A 239 -18.76 -2.88 25.36
N GLN A 240 -18.80 -3.25 26.65
CA GLN A 240 -17.96 -2.62 27.67
C GLN A 240 -16.50 -3.05 27.50
N LYS A 241 -16.27 -4.34 27.28
CA LYS A 241 -14.93 -4.87 27.02
C LYS A 241 -14.31 -4.25 25.76
N GLY A 242 -15.02 -4.28 24.63
CA GLY A 242 -14.49 -3.72 23.38
C GLY A 242 -14.20 -2.23 23.47
N LYS A 243 -15.06 -1.46 24.16
CA LYS A 243 -14.79 -0.04 24.46
C LYS A 243 -13.53 0.14 25.29
N LYS A 244 -13.36 -0.64 26.36
CA LYS A 244 -12.19 -0.59 27.24
C LYS A 244 -10.91 -0.88 26.46
N GLU A 245 -10.89 -1.95 25.67
CA GLU A 245 -9.72 -2.35 24.87
C GLU A 245 -9.32 -1.28 23.83
N MET A 246 -10.29 -0.69 23.12
CA MET A 246 -10.00 0.43 22.20
C MET A 246 -9.36 1.62 22.92
N LEU A 247 -9.88 2.00 24.09
CA LEU A 247 -9.35 3.11 24.89
C LEU A 247 -7.98 2.80 25.51
N GLU A 248 -7.72 1.54 25.87
CA GLU A 248 -6.39 1.09 26.32
C GLU A 248 -5.37 1.16 25.19
N LEU A 249 -5.72 0.71 23.99
CA LEU A 249 -4.86 0.81 22.81
C LEU A 249 -4.50 2.26 22.50
N LEU A 250 -5.47 3.18 22.52
CA LEU A 250 -5.21 4.62 22.32
C LEU A 250 -4.26 5.19 23.38
N ARG A 251 -4.42 4.80 24.65
CA ARG A 251 -3.50 5.22 25.73
C ARG A 251 -2.08 4.68 25.50
N CYS A 252 -1.93 3.43 25.08
CA CYS A 252 -0.63 2.86 24.75
C CYS A 252 0.05 3.61 23.61
N LEU A 253 -0.68 3.95 22.53
CA LEU A 253 -0.13 4.70 21.40
C LEU A 253 0.37 6.09 21.82
N LEU A 254 -0.37 6.77 22.69
CA LEU A 254 0.06 8.06 23.25
C LEU A 254 1.34 7.89 24.09
N LYS A 255 1.41 6.85 24.92
CA LYS A 255 2.57 6.57 25.79
C LYS A 255 3.86 6.32 25.01
N ILE A 256 3.77 5.67 23.85
CA ILE A 256 4.95 5.38 22.99
C ILE A 256 5.26 6.49 21.99
N GLY A 257 4.54 7.62 22.02
CA GLY A 257 4.76 8.74 21.11
C GLY A 257 4.26 8.53 19.68
N ALA A 258 3.40 7.53 19.42
CA ALA A 258 2.82 7.27 18.10
C ALA A 258 1.65 8.23 17.81
N THR A 259 1.94 9.54 17.75
CA THR A 259 0.93 10.60 17.81
C THR A 259 -0.01 10.64 16.60
N GLU A 260 0.49 10.45 15.37
CA GLU A 260 -0.35 10.46 14.17
C GLU A 260 -1.28 9.24 14.13
N VAL A 261 -0.77 8.07 14.52
CA VAL A 261 -1.54 6.82 14.60
C VAL A 261 -2.61 6.93 15.67
N HIS A 262 -2.26 7.45 16.86
CA HIS A 262 -3.21 7.73 17.94
C HIS A 262 -4.31 8.68 17.46
N ALA A 263 -3.95 9.80 16.84
CA ALA A 263 -4.92 10.79 16.36
C ALA A 263 -5.88 10.17 15.34
N THR A 264 -5.35 9.37 14.42
CA THR A 264 -6.13 8.67 13.38
C THR A 264 -7.13 7.69 14.00
N LEU A 265 -6.68 6.80 14.89
CA LEU A 265 -7.56 5.82 15.53
C LEU A 265 -8.54 6.47 16.52
N LYS A 266 -8.17 7.59 17.15
CA LYS A 266 -9.08 8.37 18.00
C LYS A 266 -10.23 8.98 17.19
N ARG A 267 -9.94 9.51 15.99
CA ARG A 267 -10.99 10.00 15.07
C ARG A 267 -11.94 8.89 14.65
N GLU A 268 -11.40 7.72 14.27
CA GLU A 268 -12.20 6.55 13.96
C GLU A 268 -13.06 6.13 15.16
N TYR A 269 -12.48 6.02 16.35
CA TYR A 269 -13.23 5.72 17.58
C TYR A 269 -14.41 6.68 17.78
N THR A 270 -14.16 7.99 17.76
CA THR A 270 -15.20 9.00 17.95
C THR A 270 -16.32 8.87 16.92
N ARG A 271 -15.98 8.68 15.63
CA ARG A 271 -16.95 8.49 14.55
C ARG A 271 -17.81 7.25 14.79
N LYS A 272 -17.20 6.11 15.12
CA LYS A 272 -17.89 4.84 15.32
C LYS A 272 -18.84 4.88 16.51
N MET A 273 -18.41 5.45 17.63
CA MET A 273 -19.25 5.61 18.81
C MET A 273 -20.44 6.56 18.56
N ALA A 274 -20.23 7.63 17.78
CA ALA A 274 -21.31 8.55 17.43
C ALA A 274 -22.39 7.91 16.52
N GLN A 275 -21.99 7.01 15.62
CA GLN A 275 -22.93 6.29 14.74
C GLN A 275 -23.81 5.31 15.52
N LYS A 276 -23.25 4.57 16.48
CA LYS A 276 -24.00 3.61 17.31
C LYS A 276 -25.04 4.28 18.21
N ASN A 277 -24.70 5.41 18.82
CA ASN A 277 -25.65 6.18 19.62
C ASN A 277 -26.85 6.72 18.82
N ARG A 278 -26.75 6.79 17.49
CA ARG A 278 -27.86 7.18 16.60
C ARG A 278 -28.72 6.01 16.16
N SER A 279 -28.19 4.79 16.10
CA SER A 279 -28.95 3.58 15.76
C SER A 279 -29.74 3.00 16.93
N GLU A 280 -29.42 3.42 18.17
CA GLU A 280 -30.09 3.00 19.41
C GLU A 280 -31.19 3.99 19.88
N LYS A 281 -31.41 5.07 19.12
CA LYS A 281 -32.50 6.04 19.34
C LYS A 281 -33.55 5.89 18.24
#